data_AF-A0A7H5ETD4-F1
#
_entry.id   AF-A0A7H5ETD4-F1
#
_cell.length_a   1.000
_cell.length_b   1.000
_cell.length_c   1.000
_cell.angle_alpha   90.00
_cell.angle_beta   90.00
_cell.angle_gamma   90.00
#
_symmetry.space_group_name_H-M   'P 1'
#
loop_
_entity.id
_entity.type
_entity.pdbx_description
1 polymer ?
#
loop_
_entity_poly.entity_id
_entity_poly.type
_entity_poly.pdbx_seq_one_letter_code
_entity_poly.pdbx_strand_id
1 'polypeptide(L)'
;MKFTFATLFLLLFCTFAKGQSLGMKWYSEREYDGVTIQNSYPRGGPYPGPTDKHHNYSYLVFYSRIVNETEHPIELSVCFSADSISIPNSPNTFVKVFLPSDTMTLDKRDKFSYGITQLASFDEPTSFDRTIGPHEDCLFYSVALFYQANPGAFNEDRGGNRAEFILRGKELFYNLLPQIDALPCGQIAVGK
;
A
#
# COMPACT_ATOMS: atom_id res chain seq x y z
N MET A 1 64.72 15.11 36.04
CA MET A 1 64.23 16.11 35.07
C MET A 1 63.93 15.38 33.77
N LYS A 2 62.65 15.37 33.34
CA LYS A 2 62.17 15.44 31.94
C LYS A 2 62.59 14.30 30.98
N PHE A 3 61.74 13.58 30.26
CA PHE A 3 60.29 13.55 30.07
C PHE A 3 59.97 12.19 29.39
N THR A 4 58.99 11.45 29.90
CA THR A 4 58.25 10.36 29.22
C THR A 4 57.29 10.95 28.17
N PHE A 5 56.67 10.09 27.34
CA PHE A 5 55.72 10.35 26.22
C PHE A 5 56.42 10.44 24.85
N ALA A 6 55.97 9.83 23.75
CA ALA A 6 54.72 9.23 23.30
C ALA A 6 55.09 8.24 22.15
N THR A 7 54.31 7.30 21.61
CA THR A 7 52.86 7.21 21.47
C THR A 7 52.55 5.74 21.13
N LEU A 8 52.04 4.99 22.10
CA LEU A 8 51.31 3.76 21.85
C LEU A 8 49.87 4.19 21.56
N PHE A 9 49.49 4.29 20.28
CA PHE A 9 48.08 4.47 19.90
C PHE A 9 47.84 3.81 18.54
N LEU A 10 47.83 2.47 18.55
CA LEU A 10 47.23 1.68 17.48
C LEU A 10 45.97 1.01 18.07
N LEU A 11 45.02 1.86 18.45
CA LEU A 11 43.71 1.44 18.96
C LEU A 11 42.63 2.13 18.13
N LEU A 12 41.71 1.29 17.64
CA LEU A 12 40.36 1.62 17.21
C LEU A 12 40.19 2.46 15.94
N PHE A 13 40.32 1.79 14.80
CA PHE A 13 39.42 2.03 13.66
C PHE A 13 38.85 0.70 13.15
N CYS A 14 38.25 -0.09 14.04
CA CYS A 14 37.11 -0.91 13.61
C CYS A 14 35.94 0.07 13.48
N THR A 15 35.87 0.78 12.36
CA THR A 15 34.61 1.36 11.93
C THR A 15 33.64 0.20 11.83
N PHE A 16 32.73 0.09 12.81
CA PHE A 16 31.43 -0.47 12.53
C PHE A 16 30.82 0.43 11.47
N ALA A 17 31.17 0.18 10.21
CA ALA A 17 30.21 0.34 9.15
C ALA A 17 29.10 -0.65 9.50
N LYS A 18 28.18 -0.23 10.38
CA LYS A 18 26.79 -0.62 10.21
C LYS A 18 26.53 -0.19 8.78
N GLY A 19 26.64 -1.13 7.85
CA GLY A 19 26.18 -0.93 6.48
C GLY A 19 24.84 -0.26 6.64
N GLN A 20 24.66 0.91 6.05
CA GLN A 20 23.35 1.52 5.99
C GLN A 20 22.48 0.45 5.35
N SER A 21 21.69 -0.28 6.15
CA SER A 21 20.55 -0.97 5.58
C SER A 21 19.77 0.17 4.97
N LEU A 22 19.67 0.21 3.64
CA LEU A 22 18.81 1.16 2.97
C LEU A 22 17.42 0.90 3.55
N GLY A 23 17.05 1.66 4.57
CA GLY A 23 15.84 1.42 5.34
C GLY A 23 14.67 1.47 4.37
N MET A 24 13.79 0.48 4.44
CA MET A 24 12.59 0.48 3.62
C MET A 24 11.86 1.80 3.84
N LYS A 25 11.68 2.58 2.76
CA LYS A 25 10.97 3.85 2.85
C LYS A 25 9.51 3.62 2.49
N TRP A 26 8.66 3.57 3.52
CA TRP A 26 7.21 3.62 3.36
C TRP A 26 6.76 5.00 2.89
N TYR A 27 5.66 5.05 2.14
CA TYR A 27 5.02 6.31 1.81
C TYR A 27 4.41 6.94 3.07
N SER A 28 3.68 6.13 3.83
CA SER A 28 3.18 6.48 5.16
C SER A 28 3.31 5.28 6.09
N GLU A 29 3.50 5.60 7.36
CA GLU A 29 3.54 4.65 8.47
C GLU A 29 2.84 5.32 9.64
N ARG A 30 1.89 4.61 10.27
CA ARG A 30 1.12 5.11 11.41
C ARG A 30 0.87 3.99 12.39
N GLU A 31 0.99 4.32 13.67
CA GLU A 31 0.74 3.42 14.80
C GLU A 31 -0.61 3.75 15.43
N TYR A 32 -1.36 2.71 15.80
CA TYR A 32 -2.69 2.79 16.43
C TYR A 32 -2.80 1.73 17.52
N ASP A 33 -2.59 2.13 18.78
CA ASP A 33 -2.76 1.25 19.95
C ASP A 33 -2.12 -0.15 19.77
N GLY A 34 -0.87 -0.19 19.30
CA GLY A 34 -0.13 -1.43 19.04
C GLY A 34 -0.41 -2.09 17.69
N VAL A 35 -1.06 -1.39 16.75
CA VAL A 35 -1.20 -1.81 15.35
C VAL A 35 -0.48 -0.80 14.45
N THR A 36 0.53 -1.25 13.72
CA THR A 36 1.26 -0.41 12.77
C THR A 36 0.77 -0.66 11.34
N ILE A 37 0.36 0.41 10.65
CA ILE A 37 -0.07 0.39 9.25
C ILE A 37 0.99 1.08 8.39
N GLN A 38 1.57 0.33 7.47
CA GLN A 38 2.59 0.77 6.53
C GLN A 38 2.05 0.73 5.10
N ASN A 39 2.20 1.81 4.35
CA ASN A 39 1.69 1.92 2.98
C ASN A 39 2.82 2.21 1.98
N SER A 40 2.78 1.55 0.83
CA SER A 40 3.76 1.72 -0.24
C SER A 40 3.50 2.93 -1.14
N TYR A 41 4.50 3.33 -1.93
CA TYR A 41 4.31 4.24 -3.05
C TYR A 41 3.57 3.53 -4.22
N PRO A 42 2.88 4.27 -5.11
CA PRO A 42 2.25 3.67 -6.28
C PRO A 42 3.28 3.05 -7.24
N ARG A 43 2.90 1.94 -7.86
CA ARG A 43 3.52 1.44 -9.10
C ARG A 43 2.46 1.02 -10.10
N GLY A 44 2.70 1.19 -11.39
CA GLY A 44 1.73 0.78 -12.39
C GLY A 44 1.94 1.55 -13.69
N GLY A 45 0.89 1.64 -14.50
CA GLY A 45 0.95 2.27 -15.80
C GLY A 45 -0.30 2.00 -16.65
N PRO A 46 -0.19 2.16 -17.97
CA PRO A 46 -1.25 1.80 -18.89
C PRO A 46 -1.65 0.33 -18.72
N TYR A 47 -2.96 0.07 -18.84
CA TYR A 47 -3.51 -1.28 -18.86
C TYR A 47 -4.31 -1.45 -20.14
N PRO A 48 -4.15 -2.54 -20.90
CA PRO A 48 -4.98 -2.77 -22.08
C PRO A 48 -6.46 -2.88 -21.72
N GLY A 49 -6.78 -3.63 -20.66
CA GLY A 49 -8.15 -3.84 -20.18
C GLY A 49 -9.10 -4.45 -21.22
N PRO A 50 -10.35 -4.73 -20.81
CA PRO A 50 -11.42 -5.04 -21.75
C PRO A 50 -11.93 -3.73 -22.36
N THR A 51 -11.48 -3.43 -23.57
CA THR A 51 -11.77 -2.16 -24.28
C THR A 51 -13.13 -2.12 -24.97
N ASP A 52 -13.94 -3.18 -24.81
CA ASP A 52 -15.28 -3.30 -25.35
C ASP A 52 -16.30 -2.43 -24.62
N LYS A 53 -16.06 -2.13 -23.34
CA LYS A 53 -16.97 -1.36 -22.47
C LYS A 53 -16.43 0.02 -22.07
N HIS A 54 -15.13 0.14 -21.81
CA HIS A 54 -14.51 1.39 -21.40
C HIS A 54 -13.18 1.62 -22.13
N HIS A 55 -12.59 2.81 -21.93
CA HIS A 55 -11.42 3.26 -22.67
C HIS A 55 -10.33 3.80 -21.73
N ASN A 56 -9.11 3.96 -22.26
CA ASN A 56 -8.00 4.63 -21.58
C ASN A 56 -7.71 4.08 -20.18
N TYR A 57 -7.66 2.75 -20.10
CA TYR A 57 -7.38 2.03 -18.88
C TYR A 57 -5.94 2.29 -18.39
N SER A 58 -5.82 2.52 -17.10
CA SER A 58 -4.53 2.51 -16.39
C SER A 58 -4.74 2.02 -14.98
N TYR A 59 -3.69 1.50 -14.36
CA TYR A 59 -3.76 0.98 -13.01
C TYR A 59 -2.61 1.48 -12.15
N LEU A 60 -2.89 1.58 -10.86
CA LEU A 60 -1.89 1.73 -9.82
C LEU A 60 -2.05 0.61 -8.81
N VAL A 61 -0.95 -0.07 -8.54
CA VAL A 61 -0.78 -1.08 -7.52
C VAL A 61 -0.13 -0.42 -6.32
N PHE A 62 -0.73 -0.67 -5.18
CA PHE A 62 -0.17 -0.41 -3.88
C PHE A 62 -0.12 -1.74 -3.14
N TYR A 63 0.76 -1.82 -2.16
CA TYR A 63 0.65 -2.77 -1.09
C TYR A 63 0.70 -2.06 0.25
N SER A 64 0.09 -2.72 1.23
CA SER A 64 0.09 -2.29 2.63
C SER A 64 0.52 -3.46 3.51
N ARG A 65 1.12 -3.12 4.65
CA ARG A 65 1.50 -4.06 5.70
C ARG A 65 0.86 -3.63 6.99
N ILE A 66 0.14 -4.56 7.63
CA ILE A 66 -0.44 -4.39 8.96
C ILE A 66 0.39 -5.24 9.90
N VAL A 67 1.00 -4.62 10.91
CA VAL A 67 1.80 -5.30 11.93
C VAL A 67 1.02 -5.27 13.23
N ASN A 68 0.80 -6.43 13.82
CA ASN A 68 0.23 -6.57 15.16
C ASN A 68 1.36 -6.56 16.18
N GLU A 69 1.54 -5.46 16.90
CA GLU A 69 2.56 -5.32 17.94
C GLU A 69 2.02 -5.67 19.33
N THR A 70 0.78 -6.15 19.41
CA THR A 70 0.12 -6.54 20.68
C THR A 70 0.40 -7.99 21.06
N GLU A 71 0.06 -8.35 22.29
CA GLU A 71 0.16 -9.73 22.82
C GLU A 71 -1.06 -10.61 22.46
N HIS A 72 -2.02 -10.08 21.71
CA HIS A 72 -3.26 -10.78 21.35
C HIS A 72 -3.47 -10.78 19.84
N PRO A 73 -4.13 -11.79 19.27
CA PRO A 73 -4.46 -11.76 17.85
C PRO A 73 -5.41 -10.59 17.52
N ILE A 74 -5.32 -10.07 16.31
CA ILE A 74 -6.28 -9.10 15.76
C ILE A 74 -6.96 -9.68 14.52
N GLU A 75 -8.22 -9.34 14.33
CA GLU A 75 -8.99 -9.67 13.14
C GLU A 75 -9.01 -8.47 12.19
N LEU A 76 -8.43 -8.65 11.01
CA LEU A 76 -8.45 -7.69 9.91
C LEU A 76 -9.49 -8.13 8.89
N SER A 77 -10.42 -7.24 8.58
CA SER A 77 -11.35 -7.40 7.46
C SER A 77 -11.21 -6.22 6.50
N VAL A 78 -11.07 -6.50 5.21
CA VAL A 78 -11.03 -5.48 4.15
C VAL A 78 -11.99 -5.89 3.04
N CYS A 79 -12.81 -4.94 2.59
CA CYS A 79 -13.79 -5.12 1.52
C CYS A 79 -13.91 -3.85 0.68
N PHE A 80 -13.87 -4.01 -0.63
CA PHE A 80 -14.23 -2.96 -1.59
C PHE A 80 -15.44 -3.41 -2.40
N SER A 81 -16.40 -2.49 -2.59
CA SER A 81 -17.54 -2.74 -3.48
C SER A 81 -17.10 -2.76 -4.95
N ALA A 82 -17.94 -3.33 -5.81
CA ALA A 82 -17.74 -3.29 -7.25
C ALA A 82 -18.02 -1.91 -7.87
N ASP A 83 -18.44 -0.93 -7.08
CA ASP A 83 -18.90 0.36 -7.58
C ASP A 83 -17.73 1.19 -8.10
N SER A 84 -17.99 1.90 -9.19
CA SER A 84 -17.05 2.87 -9.72
C SER A 84 -17.22 4.22 -9.03
N ILE A 85 -16.11 4.85 -8.68
CA ILE A 85 -16.07 6.16 -8.03
C ILE A 85 -15.72 7.20 -9.09
N SER A 86 -16.58 8.21 -9.24
CA SER A 86 -16.32 9.34 -10.13
C SER A 86 -15.15 10.17 -9.59
N ILE A 87 -14.23 10.55 -10.47
CA ILE A 87 -13.09 11.38 -10.09
C ILE A 87 -13.49 12.87 -10.08
N PRO A 88 -13.19 13.61 -8.99
CA PRO A 88 -13.38 15.06 -8.98
C PRO A 88 -12.67 15.73 -10.15
N ASN A 89 -13.34 16.68 -10.80
CA ASN A 89 -12.83 17.45 -11.94
C ASN A 89 -12.48 16.62 -13.19
N SER A 90 -12.90 15.35 -13.26
CA SER A 90 -12.73 14.51 -14.44
C SER A 90 -14.05 13.88 -14.91
N PRO A 91 -14.94 14.67 -15.55
CA PRO A 91 -16.21 14.16 -16.01
C PRO A 91 -15.92 13.06 -17.04
N ASN A 92 -16.42 11.85 -16.83
CA ASN A 92 -16.16 10.63 -17.62
C ASN A 92 -14.99 9.75 -17.16
N THR A 93 -14.19 10.14 -16.17
CA THR A 93 -13.18 9.25 -15.60
C THR A 93 -13.64 8.68 -14.27
N PHE A 94 -13.46 7.37 -14.13
CA PHE A 94 -13.85 6.62 -12.96
C PHE A 94 -12.64 5.85 -12.43
N VAL A 95 -12.65 5.62 -11.13
CA VAL A 95 -11.73 4.70 -10.47
C VAL A 95 -12.51 3.58 -9.81
N LYS A 96 -11.99 2.37 -9.92
CA LYS A 96 -12.43 1.23 -9.11
C LYS A 96 -11.25 0.75 -8.27
N VAL A 97 -11.52 0.47 -7.01
CA VAL A 97 -10.52 -0.08 -6.08
C VAL A 97 -10.88 -1.53 -5.79
N PHE A 98 -9.90 -2.43 -5.86
CA PHE A 98 -10.12 -3.84 -5.58
C PHE A 98 -8.88 -4.50 -4.96
N LEU A 99 -9.10 -5.67 -4.35
CA LEU A 99 -8.09 -6.55 -3.78
C LEU A 99 -7.85 -7.70 -4.76
N PRO A 100 -6.67 -7.78 -5.41
CA PRO A 100 -6.37 -8.92 -6.26
C PRO A 100 -6.24 -10.21 -5.43
N SER A 101 -6.51 -11.35 -6.06
CA SER A 101 -6.35 -12.67 -5.41
C SER A 101 -4.89 -13.04 -5.10
N ASP A 102 -3.93 -12.38 -5.77
CA ASP A 102 -2.52 -12.61 -5.54
C ASP A 102 -2.11 -12.11 -4.14
N THR A 103 -1.23 -12.85 -3.49
CA THR A 103 -0.74 -12.52 -2.14
C THR A 103 0.53 -11.67 -2.26
N MET A 104 0.58 -10.55 -1.53
CA MET A 104 1.80 -9.73 -1.47
C MET A 104 2.82 -10.36 -0.53
N THR A 105 4.09 -10.29 -0.91
CA THR A 105 5.23 -10.72 -0.10
C THR A 105 6.40 -9.75 -0.30
N LEU A 106 7.30 -9.65 0.68
CA LEU A 106 8.42 -8.70 0.62
C LEU A 106 9.40 -8.99 -0.54
N ASP A 107 9.54 -10.24 -1.00
CA ASP A 107 10.37 -10.57 -2.16
C ASP A 107 9.80 -10.02 -3.49
N LYS A 108 8.50 -9.70 -3.52
CA LYS A 108 7.86 -9.10 -4.69
C LYS A 108 8.02 -7.58 -4.74
N ARG A 109 8.47 -6.95 -3.66
CA ARG A 109 8.62 -5.49 -3.53
C ARG A 109 9.40 -4.87 -4.68
N ASP A 110 10.49 -5.49 -5.12
CA ASP A 110 11.38 -4.88 -6.13
C ASP A 110 11.00 -5.31 -7.57
N LYS A 111 9.98 -6.15 -7.72
CA LYS A 111 9.45 -6.55 -9.03
C LYS A 111 8.61 -5.43 -9.65
N PHE A 112 8.50 -5.46 -10.97
CA PHE A 112 7.62 -4.56 -11.72
C PHE A 112 6.19 -4.65 -11.18
N SER A 113 5.54 -3.51 -10.93
CA SER A 113 4.21 -3.43 -10.30
C SER A 113 4.06 -4.31 -9.05
N TYR A 114 5.13 -4.42 -8.25
CA TYR A 114 5.19 -5.27 -7.07
C TYR A 114 4.92 -6.75 -7.35
N GLY A 115 5.21 -7.23 -8.56
CA GLY A 115 5.10 -8.65 -8.92
C GLY A 115 3.67 -9.14 -9.14
N ILE A 116 2.67 -8.25 -9.17
CA ILE A 116 1.30 -8.62 -9.49
C ILE A 116 1.21 -9.14 -10.93
N THR A 117 0.42 -10.19 -11.15
CA THR A 117 0.23 -10.80 -12.47
C THR A 117 -1.22 -10.82 -12.94
N GLN A 118 -2.18 -10.65 -12.02
CA GLN A 118 -3.61 -10.76 -12.32
C GLN A 118 -4.35 -9.50 -11.87
N LEU A 119 -4.92 -8.78 -12.83
CA LEU A 119 -5.76 -7.59 -12.62
C LEU A 119 -7.23 -7.85 -13.02
N ALA A 120 -7.59 -9.11 -13.27
CA ALA A 120 -8.82 -9.47 -13.98
C ALA A 120 -10.10 -9.40 -13.13
N SER A 121 -10.00 -9.33 -11.81
CA SER A 121 -11.17 -9.35 -10.91
C SER A 121 -11.58 -7.96 -10.45
N PHE A 122 -11.87 -7.07 -11.39
CA PHE A 122 -12.35 -5.73 -11.05
C PHE A 122 -13.87 -5.59 -11.16
N ASP A 123 -14.60 -6.47 -11.85
CA ASP A 123 -16.06 -6.28 -12.00
C ASP A 123 -16.89 -6.77 -10.80
N GLU A 124 -16.29 -7.51 -9.88
CA GLU A 124 -16.94 -8.03 -8.67
C GLU A 124 -16.39 -7.37 -7.40
N PRO A 125 -17.17 -7.33 -6.31
CA PRO A 125 -16.66 -6.92 -5.01
C PRO A 125 -15.51 -7.83 -4.58
N THR A 126 -14.53 -7.26 -3.90
CA THR A 126 -13.36 -8.02 -3.41
C THR A 126 -13.20 -7.82 -1.93
N SER A 127 -12.98 -8.91 -1.20
CA SER A 127 -12.75 -8.87 0.23
C SER A 127 -11.74 -9.92 0.67
N PHE A 128 -11.17 -9.71 1.86
CA PHE A 128 -10.53 -10.77 2.61
C PHE A 128 -10.67 -10.53 4.12
N ASP A 129 -10.59 -11.63 4.86
CA ASP A 129 -10.47 -11.63 6.31
C ASP A 129 -9.17 -12.35 6.70
N ARG A 130 -8.45 -11.82 7.68
CA ARG A 130 -7.23 -12.42 8.22
C ARG A 130 -7.16 -12.20 9.73
N THR A 131 -6.88 -13.26 10.45
CA THR A 131 -6.36 -13.17 11.82
C THR A 131 -4.86 -12.95 11.75
N ILE A 132 -4.35 -11.93 12.43
CA ILE A 132 -2.92 -11.63 12.55
C ILE A 132 -2.51 -11.94 13.99
N GLY A 133 -1.62 -12.91 14.18
CA GLY A 133 -1.15 -13.30 15.51
C GLY A 133 -0.35 -12.20 16.21
N PRO A 134 -0.11 -12.34 17.52
CA PRO A 134 0.80 -11.46 18.26
C PRO A 134 2.17 -11.37 17.58
N HIS A 135 2.68 -10.15 17.36
CA HIS A 135 3.97 -9.88 16.72
C HIS A 135 4.12 -10.38 15.28
N GLU A 136 3.00 -10.68 14.62
CA GLU A 136 2.95 -11.06 13.20
C GLU A 136 2.52 -9.89 12.31
N ASP A 137 2.64 -10.08 11.00
CA ASP A 137 2.17 -9.12 10.01
C ASP A 137 1.32 -9.76 8.91
N CYS A 138 0.60 -8.90 8.19
CA CYS A 138 -0.13 -9.24 6.98
C CYS A 138 0.22 -8.24 5.89
N LEU A 139 0.69 -8.72 4.74
CA LEU A 139 0.90 -7.92 3.54
C LEU A 139 -0.17 -8.26 2.50
N PHE A 140 -0.76 -7.23 1.91
CA PHE A 140 -1.74 -7.39 0.85
C PHE A 140 -1.67 -6.23 -0.14
N TYR A 141 -2.18 -6.47 -1.35
CA TYR A 141 -2.28 -5.47 -2.39
C TYR A 141 -3.60 -4.71 -2.31
N SER A 142 -3.59 -3.48 -2.80
CA SER A 142 -4.76 -2.80 -3.32
C SER A 142 -4.46 -2.26 -4.71
N VAL A 143 -5.43 -2.35 -5.61
CA VAL A 143 -5.30 -1.86 -6.98
C VAL A 143 -6.36 -0.81 -7.24
N ALA A 144 -5.94 0.34 -7.74
CA ALA A 144 -6.82 1.36 -8.30
C ALA A 144 -6.78 1.26 -9.83
N LEU A 145 -7.90 0.87 -10.43
CA LEU A 145 -8.10 0.81 -11.88
C LEU A 145 -8.88 2.04 -12.34
N PHE A 146 -8.26 2.82 -13.21
CA PHE A 146 -8.83 4.01 -13.79
C PHE A 146 -9.27 3.73 -15.22
N TYR A 147 -10.43 4.24 -15.62
CA TYR A 147 -10.94 4.10 -16.97
C TYR A 147 -11.86 5.27 -17.33
N GLN A 148 -12.14 5.42 -18.62
CA GLN A 148 -13.04 6.44 -19.14
C GLN A 148 -14.25 5.81 -19.83
N ALA A 149 -15.43 6.39 -19.60
CA ALA A 149 -16.68 5.90 -20.19
C ALA A 149 -16.92 6.39 -21.62
N ASN A 150 -16.23 7.45 -22.06
CA ASN A 150 -16.42 8.04 -23.38
C ASN A 150 -15.25 7.71 -24.33
N PRO A 151 -15.49 7.08 -25.50
CA PRO A 151 -14.47 6.88 -26.51
C PRO A 151 -13.93 8.21 -27.03
N GLY A 152 -12.61 8.38 -26.99
CA GLY A 152 -11.93 9.58 -27.51
C GLY A 152 -11.78 10.73 -26.50
N ALA A 153 -12.19 10.54 -25.24
CA ALA A 153 -11.76 11.43 -24.17
C ALA A 153 -10.22 11.45 -24.08
N PHE A 154 -9.63 12.63 -23.92
CA PHE A 154 -8.19 12.73 -23.66
C PHE A 154 -7.89 12.15 -22.28
N ASN A 155 -6.66 11.67 -22.08
CA ASN A 155 -6.22 11.29 -20.74
C ASN A 155 -6.21 12.53 -19.85
N GLU A 156 -7.14 12.56 -18.90
CA GLU A 156 -7.23 13.65 -17.94
C GLU A 156 -6.21 13.41 -16.82
N ASP A 157 -5.65 14.50 -16.28
CA ASP A 157 -4.70 14.39 -15.18
C ASP A 157 -5.40 13.86 -13.93
N ARG A 158 -4.84 12.79 -13.36
CA ARG A 158 -5.36 12.10 -12.19
C ARG A 158 -4.49 12.39 -10.95
N GLY A 159 -3.54 13.31 -11.06
CA GLY A 159 -2.65 13.73 -9.99
C GLY A 159 -1.67 12.66 -9.51
N GLY A 160 -0.81 13.04 -8.58
CA GLY A 160 0.17 12.16 -7.94
C GLY A 160 -0.48 11.21 -6.94
N ASN A 161 -1.27 10.24 -7.42
CA ASN A 161 -2.07 9.35 -6.58
C ASN A 161 -1.26 8.72 -5.44
N ARG A 162 -1.77 8.81 -4.22
CA ARG A 162 -1.21 8.17 -3.03
C ARG A 162 -2.30 7.43 -2.30
N ALA A 163 -2.02 6.19 -1.93
CA ALA A 163 -2.94 5.38 -1.16
C ALA A 163 -2.44 5.19 0.27
N GLU A 164 -3.36 5.23 1.22
CA GLU A 164 -3.11 4.83 2.59
C GLU A 164 -4.35 4.22 3.21
N PHE A 165 -4.16 3.17 4.02
CA PHE A 165 -5.16 2.74 4.98
C PHE A 165 -5.00 3.53 6.28
N ILE A 166 -6.13 4.02 6.82
CA ILE A 166 -6.19 4.78 8.07
C ILE A 166 -7.19 4.11 9.00
N LEU A 167 -6.79 3.89 10.23
CA LEU A 167 -7.67 3.41 11.28
C LEU A 167 -8.32 4.59 12.04
N ARG A 168 -9.63 4.51 12.27
CA ARG A 168 -10.38 5.43 13.13
C ARG A 168 -11.21 4.61 14.11
N GLY A 169 -10.71 4.50 15.34
CA GLY A 169 -11.24 3.52 16.29
C GLY A 169 -10.99 2.10 15.76
N LYS A 170 -12.05 1.36 15.44
CA LYS A 170 -11.94 0.03 14.82
C LYS A 170 -12.18 0.04 13.32
N GLU A 171 -12.69 1.15 12.78
CA GLU A 171 -13.08 1.24 11.37
C GLU A 171 -11.87 1.58 10.50
N LEU A 172 -11.75 0.87 9.38
CA LEU A 172 -10.66 1.03 8.42
C LEU A 172 -11.15 1.82 7.21
N PHE A 173 -10.41 2.86 6.86
CA PHE A 173 -10.67 3.72 5.71
C PHE A 173 -9.52 3.63 4.71
N TYR A 174 -9.86 3.59 3.42
CA TYR A 174 -8.93 3.68 2.33
C TYR A 174 -8.95 5.07 1.72
N ASN A 175 -7.79 5.70 1.66
CA ASN A 175 -7.60 6.96 0.96
C ASN A 175 -6.91 6.69 -0.37
N LEU A 176 -7.28 7.44 -1.41
CA LEU A 176 -6.58 7.50 -2.70
C LEU A 176 -6.53 8.96 -3.14
N LEU A 177 -5.65 9.75 -2.52
CA LEU A 177 -5.59 11.19 -2.77
C LEU A 177 -5.01 11.49 -4.15
N PRO A 178 -5.53 12.49 -4.89
CA PRO A 178 -6.57 13.44 -4.49
C PRO A 178 -8.02 12.99 -4.81
N GLN A 179 -8.22 11.72 -5.18
CA GLN A 179 -9.47 11.21 -5.74
C GLN A 179 -10.49 10.79 -4.68
N ILE A 180 -10.00 10.18 -3.60
CA ILE A 180 -10.81 9.60 -2.54
C ILE A 180 -10.20 10.02 -1.21
N ASP A 181 -10.90 10.86 -0.47
CA ASP A 181 -10.43 11.37 0.83
C ASP A 181 -10.59 10.34 1.96
N ALA A 182 -11.64 9.52 1.91
CA ALA A 182 -11.90 8.45 2.86
C ALA A 182 -13.01 7.52 2.32
N LEU A 183 -12.64 6.29 1.96
CA LEU A 183 -13.57 5.22 1.61
C LEU A 183 -13.64 4.20 2.75
N PRO A 184 -14.77 4.04 3.45
CA PRO A 184 -14.94 2.96 4.42
C PRO A 184 -14.70 1.62 3.73
N CYS A 185 -13.81 0.80 4.27
CA CYS A 185 -13.35 -0.41 3.60
C CYS A 185 -13.14 -1.61 4.52
N GLY A 186 -13.52 -1.52 5.80
CA GLY A 186 -13.42 -2.65 6.70
C GLY A 186 -13.13 -2.24 8.12
N GLN A 187 -12.45 -3.10 8.86
CA GLN A 187 -12.18 -2.90 10.28
C GLN A 187 -10.99 -3.72 10.78
N ILE A 188 -10.43 -3.28 11.91
CA ILE A 188 -9.49 -4.04 12.74
C ILE A 188 -10.10 -4.18 14.13
N ALA A 189 -10.27 -5.41 14.59
CA ALA A 189 -10.80 -5.72 15.92
C ALA A 189 -9.85 -6.63 16.69
N VAL A 190 -9.87 -6.54 18.02
CA VAL A 190 -9.16 -7.51 18.87
C VAL A 190 -9.82 -8.88 18.68
N GLY A 191 -9.01 -9.89 18.38
CA GLY A 191 -9.43 -11.28 18.26
C GLY A 191 -9.97 -11.81 19.58
N LYS A 192 -10.90 -12.76 19.51
CA LYS A 192 -11.46 -13.42 20.70
C LYS A 192 -10.54 -14.50 21.24
#